data_AF-A0A2M8SAT9-F1
#
_entry.id   AF-A0A2M8SAT9-F1
#
_cell.length_a   1.000
_cell.length_b   1.000
_cell.length_c   1.000
_cell.angle_alpha   90.00
_cell.angle_beta   90.00
_cell.angle_gamma   90.00
#
_symmetry.space_group_name_H-M   'P 1'
#
loop_
_entity.id
_entity.type
_entity.pdbx_description
1 polymer ?
#
loop_
_entity_poly.entity_id
_entity_poly.type
_entity_poly.pdbx_seq_one_letter_code
_entity_poly.pdbx_strand_id
1 'polypeptide(L)'
;MKNWLNPGLWFTLLLIALLGIWPILGQNAAAREVIFTVLLSVVFASSLNILLGYTGYVSFGHIVFYGLGGYVGMFLIERYNVSLWIATLAGGAAAALLAFLLGKAILRLRGAYFALATIGINEAMRAFVNNFAPFGGPTGIELKFQVYKAYGGAAQALWLTYYTIFALAILVVLVSFFIKQSKFGLSLMAIREDEDTAEVMGVVTPNAKTWAYVLSAILPGMVGVLFFFKNGNVEPGDAFRLHFSIENLVMVMLGGQGTVLGPVLGAVGYQRLRGFLLTNPVFKNIQLSVAGA
;
A
#
# COMPACT_ATOMS: atom_id res chain seq x y z
N MET A 1 -19.53 6.55 -23.83
CA MET A 1 -20.32 5.29 -23.73
C MET A 1 -20.25 4.80 -22.28
N LYS A 2 -21.30 4.17 -21.73
CA LYS A 2 -21.45 3.90 -20.28
C LYS A 2 -20.41 2.89 -19.76
N ASN A 3 -19.22 3.37 -19.43
CA ASN A 3 -18.12 2.52 -18.97
C ASN A 3 -18.35 1.87 -17.59
N TRP A 4 -19.40 2.29 -16.86
CA TRP A 4 -19.81 1.71 -15.58
C TRP A 4 -20.42 0.31 -15.70
N LEU A 5 -20.71 -0.18 -16.91
CA LEU A 5 -21.22 -1.54 -17.14
C LEU A 5 -20.10 -2.56 -17.37
N ASN A 6 -18.84 -2.22 -17.08
CA ASN A 6 -17.73 -3.15 -17.29
C ASN A 6 -17.84 -4.34 -16.31
N PRO A 7 -18.09 -5.58 -16.80
CA PRO A 7 -18.31 -6.73 -15.93
C PRO A 7 -17.09 -7.05 -15.05
N GLY A 8 -15.88 -6.72 -15.54
CA GLY A 8 -14.65 -6.92 -14.77
C GLY A 8 -14.56 -6.06 -13.51
N LEU A 9 -15.07 -4.82 -13.55
CA LEU A 9 -15.10 -3.96 -12.35
C LEU A 9 -16.04 -4.53 -11.30
N TRP A 10 -17.28 -4.85 -11.70
CA TRP A 10 -18.29 -5.37 -10.79
C TRP A 10 -17.87 -6.70 -10.18
N PHE A 11 -17.24 -7.57 -10.96
CA PHE A 11 -16.66 -8.81 -10.45
C PHE A 11 -15.56 -8.54 -9.40
N THR A 12 -14.67 -7.59 -9.67
CA THR A 12 -13.60 -7.21 -8.72
C THR A 12 -14.17 -6.64 -7.42
N LEU A 13 -15.16 -5.74 -7.53
CA LEU A 13 -15.83 -5.14 -6.38
C LEU A 13 -16.60 -6.18 -5.57
N LEU A 14 -17.31 -7.09 -6.23
CA LEU A 14 -18.04 -8.19 -5.59
C LEU A 14 -17.08 -9.13 -4.85
N LEU A 15 -15.94 -9.47 -5.46
CA LEU A 15 -14.90 -10.27 -4.81
C LEU A 15 -14.42 -9.61 -3.50
N ILE A 16 -14.06 -8.32 -3.55
CA ILE A 16 -13.62 -7.56 -2.37
C ILE A 16 -14.74 -7.46 -1.34
N ALA A 17 -15.98 -7.21 -1.77
CA ALA A 17 -17.12 -7.13 -0.88
C ALA A 17 -17.37 -8.44 -0.14
N LEU A 18 -17.37 -9.58 -0.84
CA LEU A 18 -17.53 -10.89 -0.22
C LEU A 18 -16.41 -11.19 0.78
N LEU A 19 -15.16 -10.89 0.42
CA LEU A 19 -14.01 -11.06 1.31
C LEU A 19 -14.13 -10.19 2.57
N GLY A 20 -14.48 -8.91 2.40
CA GLY A 20 -14.57 -7.95 3.49
C GLY A 20 -15.77 -8.14 4.42
N ILE A 21 -16.89 -8.66 3.91
CA ILE A 21 -18.11 -8.90 4.69
C ILE A 21 -18.01 -10.18 5.53
N TRP A 22 -17.27 -11.19 5.07
CA TRP A 22 -17.13 -12.48 5.75
C TRP A 22 -16.82 -12.39 7.26
N PRO A 23 -15.76 -11.70 7.72
CA PRO A 23 -15.44 -11.64 9.15
C PRO A 23 -16.43 -10.78 9.96
N ILE A 24 -17.18 -9.89 9.31
CA ILE A 24 -18.22 -9.09 9.97
C ILE A 24 -19.38 -10.00 10.41
N LEU A 25 -19.79 -10.93 9.55
CA LEU A 25 -20.86 -11.88 9.84
C LEU A 25 -20.45 -12.90 10.92
N GLY A 26 -19.20 -13.36 10.89
CA GLY A 26 -18.71 -14.38 11.82
C GLY A 26 -18.19 -13.84 13.16
N GLN A 27 -18.04 -12.51 13.32
CA GLN A 27 -17.42 -11.84 14.48
C GLN A 27 -16.14 -12.51 15.02
N ASN A 28 -15.35 -13.13 14.14
CA ASN A 28 -14.19 -13.91 14.53
C ASN A 28 -12.91 -13.07 14.41
N ALA A 29 -12.20 -12.89 15.53
CA ALA A 29 -10.98 -12.07 15.58
C ALA A 29 -9.84 -12.60 14.68
N ALA A 30 -9.69 -13.93 14.58
CA ALA A 30 -8.67 -14.53 13.72
C ALA A 30 -9.00 -14.33 12.23
N ALA A 31 -10.28 -14.50 11.86
CA ALA A 31 -10.72 -14.22 10.50
C ALA A 31 -10.55 -12.74 10.14
N ARG A 32 -10.85 -11.83 11.08
CA ARG A 32 -10.65 -10.39 10.89
C ARG A 32 -9.18 -10.05 10.62
N GLU A 33 -8.24 -10.65 11.35
CA GLU A 33 -6.80 -10.41 11.14
C GLU A 33 -6.33 -10.89 9.76
N VAL A 34 -6.73 -12.10 9.38
CA VAL A 34 -6.38 -12.66 8.07
C VAL A 34 -6.95 -11.80 6.95
N ILE A 35 -8.21 -11.39 7.03
CA ILE A 35 -8.82 -10.56 6.00
C ILE A 35 -8.27 -9.14 6.03
N PHE A 36 -7.91 -8.58 7.19
CA PHE A 36 -7.25 -7.28 7.28
C PHE A 36 -5.94 -7.27 6.48
N THR A 37 -5.10 -8.29 6.65
CA THR A 37 -3.84 -8.41 5.91
C THR A 37 -4.04 -8.64 4.40
N VAL A 38 -5.09 -9.37 4.01
CA VAL A 38 -5.48 -9.51 2.59
C VAL A 38 -5.91 -8.16 2.01
N LEU A 39 -6.80 -7.42 2.67
CA LEU A 39 -7.28 -6.11 2.21
C LEU A 39 -6.13 -5.09 2.14
N LEU A 40 -5.23 -5.12 3.13
CA LEU A 40 -4.01 -4.32 3.13
C LEU A 40 -3.16 -4.63 1.89
N SER A 41 -2.89 -5.90 1.61
CA SER A 41 -2.15 -6.34 0.42
C SER A 41 -2.86 -5.95 -0.88
N VAL A 42 -4.20 -5.98 -0.93
CA VAL A 42 -4.97 -5.51 -2.08
C VAL A 42 -4.75 -4.01 -2.30
N VAL A 43 -4.83 -3.18 -1.25
CA VAL A 43 -4.59 -1.73 -1.36
C VAL A 43 -3.17 -1.45 -1.86
N PHE A 44 -2.18 -2.14 -1.31
CA PHE A 44 -0.78 -2.00 -1.71
C PHE A 44 -0.49 -2.45 -3.13
N ALA A 45 -1.04 -3.59 -3.55
CA ALA A 45 -0.80 -4.14 -4.87
C ALA A 45 -1.52 -3.30 -5.94
N SER A 46 -2.78 -2.95 -5.70
CA SER A 46 -3.55 -2.13 -6.64
C SER A 46 -3.01 -0.70 -6.74
N SER A 47 -2.50 -0.12 -5.65
CA SER A 47 -1.83 1.19 -5.72
C SER A 47 -0.50 1.11 -6.47
N LEU A 48 0.35 0.11 -6.20
CA LEU A 48 1.58 -0.10 -6.96
C LEU A 48 1.31 -0.33 -8.45
N ASN A 49 0.22 -1.02 -8.80
CA ASN A 49 -0.18 -1.25 -10.18
C ASN A 49 -0.51 0.04 -10.94
N ILE A 50 -0.87 1.14 -10.26
CA ILE A 50 -1.04 2.44 -10.91
C ILE A 50 0.29 2.91 -11.51
N LEU A 51 1.39 2.74 -10.78
CA LEU A 51 2.72 3.06 -11.30
C LEU A 51 3.24 1.92 -12.17
N LEU A 52 3.50 0.75 -11.60
CA LEU A 52 4.11 -0.38 -12.31
C LEU A 52 3.28 -0.85 -13.50
N GLY A 53 2.00 -1.10 -13.27
CA GLY A 53 1.13 -1.70 -14.26
C GLY A 53 0.81 -0.76 -15.42
N TYR A 54 0.58 0.53 -15.17
CA TYR A 54 0.23 1.47 -16.24
C TYR A 54 1.44 2.15 -16.86
N THR A 55 2.51 2.44 -16.11
CA THR A 55 3.70 3.15 -16.64
C THR A 55 4.88 2.23 -16.96
N GLY A 56 4.90 0.99 -16.45
CA GLY A 56 6.05 0.09 -16.58
C GLY A 56 7.17 0.32 -15.56
N TYR A 57 7.05 1.32 -14.69
CA TYR A 57 8.10 1.66 -13.72
C TYR A 57 8.06 0.75 -12.49
N VAL A 58 9.10 -0.06 -12.32
CA VAL A 58 9.30 -0.91 -11.14
C VAL A 58 9.80 -0.08 -9.96
N SER A 59 8.96 0.06 -8.93
CA SER A 59 9.31 0.79 -7.70
C SER A 59 9.34 -0.14 -6.49
N PHE A 60 10.49 -0.21 -5.82
CA PHE A 60 10.64 -0.85 -4.50
C PHE A 60 10.34 0.11 -3.34
N GLY A 61 10.06 1.38 -3.65
CA GLY A 61 9.92 2.46 -2.67
C GLY A 61 8.51 2.68 -2.14
N HIS A 62 7.49 1.90 -2.54
CA HIS A 62 6.12 2.11 -2.04
C HIS A 62 6.00 1.91 -0.52
N ILE A 63 6.86 1.08 0.06
CA ILE A 63 6.98 0.93 1.51
C ILE A 63 7.35 2.24 2.21
N VAL A 64 8.09 3.16 1.54
CA VAL A 64 8.49 4.45 2.13
C VAL A 64 7.27 5.31 2.43
N PHE A 65 6.28 5.30 1.54
CA PHE A 65 5.04 6.05 1.73
C PHE A 65 4.20 5.49 2.88
N TYR A 66 4.17 4.17 3.00
CA TYR A 66 3.54 3.50 4.11
C TYR A 66 4.21 3.77 5.45
N GLY A 67 5.54 3.67 5.50
CA GLY A 67 6.30 3.98 6.71
C GLY A 67 6.12 5.44 7.11
N LEU A 68 6.31 6.37 6.18
CA LEU A 68 6.11 7.81 6.44
C LEU A 68 4.67 8.10 6.91
N GLY A 69 3.67 7.56 6.22
CA GLY A 69 2.27 7.71 6.61
C GLY A 69 2.04 7.22 8.03
N GLY A 70 2.54 6.03 8.35
CA GLY A 70 2.55 5.46 9.70
C GLY A 70 3.12 6.41 10.75
N TYR A 71 4.34 6.90 10.55
CA TYR A 71 4.99 7.83 11.48
C TYR A 71 4.22 9.14 11.65
N VAL A 72 3.78 9.76 10.56
CA VAL A 72 3.01 11.01 10.61
C VAL A 72 1.69 10.79 11.34
N GLY A 73 0.95 9.73 11.04
CA GLY A 73 -0.32 9.44 11.68
C GLY A 73 -0.17 9.12 13.17
N MET A 74 0.78 8.24 13.52
CA MET A 74 1.05 7.86 14.91
C MET A 74 1.52 9.06 15.73
N PHE A 75 2.39 9.91 15.18
CA PHE A 75 2.81 11.16 15.81
C PHE A 75 1.64 12.10 16.09
N LEU A 76 0.74 12.30 15.11
CA LEU A 76 -0.43 13.18 15.28
C LEU A 76 -1.42 12.64 16.32
N ILE A 77 -1.64 11.33 16.34
CA ILE A 77 -2.53 10.68 17.31
C ILE A 77 -1.95 10.78 18.72
N GLU A 78 -0.69 10.36 18.92
CA GLU A 78 -0.07 10.33 20.24
C GLU A 78 0.20 11.72 20.81
N ARG A 79 0.69 12.66 19.98
CA ARG A 79 1.10 13.98 20.47
C ARG A 79 -0.04 14.99 20.55
N TYR A 80 -0.96 14.94 19.60
CA TYR A 80 -2.01 15.94 19.45
C TYR A 80 -3.43 15.39 19.66
N ASN A 81 -3.57 14.10 19.99
CA ASN A 81 -4.87 13.43 20.17
C ASN A 81 -5.80 13.61 18.95
N VAL A 82 -5.21 13.69 17.75
CA VAL A 82 -5.96 13.82 16.50
C VAL A 82 -6.73 12.52 16.24
N SER A 83 -7.94 12.64 15.67
CA SER A 83 -8.75 11.47 15.35
C SER A 83 -8.09 10.60 14.26
N LEU A 84 -8.35 9.30 14.31
CA LEU A 84 -7.79 8.32 13.37
C LEU A 84 -8.06 8.71 11.91
N TRP A 85 -9.24 9.25 11.62
CA TRP A 85 -9.63 9.69 10.28
C TRP A 85 -8.74 10.81 9.75
N ILE A 86 -8.52 11.85 10.58
CA ILE A 86 -7.69 12.99 10.19
C ILE A 86 -6.23 12.55 10.10
N ALA A 87 -5.76 11.72 11.03
CA ALA A 87 -4.41 11.16 11.00
C ALA A 87 -4.18 10.31 9.74
N THR A 88 -5.17 9.52 9.32
CA THR A 88 -5.13 8.72 8.09
C THR A 88 -5.00 9.60 6.86
N LEU A 89 -5.82 10.65 6.76
CA LEU A 89 -5.74 11.62 5.66
C LEU A 89 -4.41 12.39 5.67
N ALA A 90 -3.91 12.77 6.84
CA ALA A 90 -2.62 13.44 6.99
C ALA A 90 -1.46 12.53 6.56
N GLY A 91 -1.50 11.24 6.89
CA GLY A 91 -0.53 10.25 6.42
C GLY A 91 -0.54 10.10 4.90
N GLY A 92 -1.73 10.04 4.28
CA GLY A 92 -1.88 10.04 2.83
C GLY A 92 -1.37 11.32 2.17
N ALA A 93 -1.62 12.49 2.78
CA ALA A 93 -1.14 13.78 2.28
C ALA A 93 0.39 13.92 2.39
N ALA A 94 0.99 13.45 3.49
CA ALA A 94 2.44 13.43 3.65
C ALA A 94 3.11 12.50 2.62
N ALA A 95 2.52 11.33 2.38
CA ALA A 95 2.96 10.42 1.32
C ALA A 95 2.85 11.06 -0.07
N ALA A 96 1.74 11.75 -0.38
CA ALA A 96 1.55 12.46 -1.64
C ALA A 96 2.60 13.55 -1.86
N LEU A 97 2.87 14.35 -0.81
CA LEU A 97 3.87 15.42 -0.85
C LEU A 97 5.26 14.85 -1.10
N LEU A 98 5.65 13.81 -0.36
CA LEU A 98 6.94 13.15 -0.57
C LEU A 98 7.03 12.55 -1.97
N ALA A 99 5.98 11.86 -2.44
CA ALA A 99 5.94 11.28 -3.78
C ALA A 99 6.07 12.34 -4.88
N PHE A 100 5.50 13.52 -4.69
CA PHE A 100 5.64 14.62 -5.65
C PHE A 100 7.07 15.15 -5.71
N LEU A 101 7.70 15.37 -4.55
CA LEU A 101 9.08 15.83 -4.45
C LEU A 101 10.05 14.81 -5.04
N LEU A 102 9.89 13.54 -4.65
CA LEU A 102 10.70 12.44 -5.17
C LEU A 102 10.45 12.23 -6.66
N GLY A 103 9.19 12.25 -7.10
CA GLY A 103 8.81 12.07 -8.49
C GLY A 103 9.53 13.04 -9.42
N LYS A 104 9.57 14.33 -9.06
CA LYS A 104 10.34 15.34 -9.79
C LYS A 104 11.84 15.07 -9.82
N ALA A 105 12.40 14.49 -8.77
CA ALA A 105 13.84 14.28 -8.63
C ALA A 105 14.34 12.97 -9.29
N ILE A 106 13.57 11.88 -9.18
CA ILE A 106 14.04 10.52 -9.49
C ILE A 106 13.40 9.92 -10.74
N LEU A 107 12.24 10.40 -11.21
CA LEU A 107 11.57 9.84 -12.41
C LEU A 107 12.24 10.24 -13.74
N ARG A 108 13.35 10.97 -13.67
CA ARG A 108 14.32 11.11 -14.77
C ARG A 108 15.18 9.85 -14.98
N LEU A 109 15.24 8.96 -13.99
CA LEU A 109 15.93 7.67 -14.08
C LEU A 109 15.01 6.64 -14.75
N ARG A 110 15.58 5.74 -15.56
CA ARG A 110 14.83 4.71 -16.29
C ARG A 110 15.25 3.30 -15.86
N GLY A 111 14.33 2.35 -15.95
CA GLY A 111 14.57 0.92 -15.72
C GLY A 111 15.20 0.62 -14.36
N ALA A 112 16.29 -0.14 -14.37
CA ALA A 112 16.98 -0.59 -13.15
C ALA A 112 17.48 0.57 -12.27
N TYR A 113 17.86 1.71 -12.85
CA TYR A 113 18.33 2.86 -12.08
C TYR A 113 17.23 3.47 -11.20
N PHE A 114 15.99 3.51 -11.68
CA PHE A 114 14.85 3.95 -10.88
C PHE A 114 14.57 2.97 -9.73
N ALA A 115 14.59 1.66 -10.01
CA ALA A 115 14.44 0.64 -8.98
C ALA A 115 15.50 0.77 -7.87
N LEU A 116 16.78 0.88 -8.25
CA LEU A 116 17.88 1.07 -7.30
C LEU A 116 17.74 2.37 -6.49
N ALA A 117 17.34 3.47 -7.13
CA ALA A 117 17.10 4.73 -6.44
C ALA A 117 15.98 4.58 -5.39
N THR A 118 14.91 3.85 -5.69
CA THR A 118 13.82 3.64 -4.72
C THR A 118 14.23 2.78 -3.51
N ILE A 119 15.18 1.86 -3.68
CA ILE A 119 15.78 1.12 -2.55
C ILE A 119 16.65 2.05 -1.71
N GLY A 120 17.48 2.88 -2.34
CA GLY A 120 18.28 3.89 -1.64
C GLY A 120 17.42 4.88 -0.84
N ILE A 121 16.28 5.31 -1.39
CA ILE A 121 15.32 6.17 -0.70
C ILE A 121 14.71 5.47 0.52
N ASN A 122 14.46 4.15 0.44
CA ASN A 122 13.98 3.39 1.58
C ASN A 122 14.98 3.41 2.73
N GLU A 123 16.25 3.15 2.45
CA GLU A 123 17.30 3.19 3.49
C GLU A 123 17.53 4.60 4.01
N ALA A 124 17.48 5.62 3.14
CA ALA A 124 17.58 7.01 3.55
C ALA A 124 16.42 7.42 4.49
N MET A 125 15.18 7.01 4.18
CA MET A 125 14.03 7.30 5.02
C MET A 125 14.11 6.56 6.36
N ARG A 126 14.49 5.28 6.34
CA ARG A 126 14.73 4.49 7.55
C ARG A 126 15.80 5.15 8.43
N ALA A 127 16.91 5.59 7.84
CA ALA A 127 17.96 6.32 8.56
C ALA A 127 17.46 7.66 9.10
N PHE A 128 16.69 8.42 8.31
CA PHE A 128 16.08 9.67 8.74
C PHE A 128 15.22 9.47 9.98
N VAL A 129 14.27 8.52 9.95
CA VAL A 129 13.37 8.29 11.08
C VAL A 129 14.12 7.79 12.33
N ASN A 130 15.13 6.94 12.15
CA ASN A 130 16.00 6.50 13.25
C ASN A 130 16.71 7.67 13.95
N ASN A 131 16.98 8.78 13.26
CA ASN A 131 17.67 9.94 13.82
C ASN A 131 16.71 11.10 14.15
N PHE A 132 15.42 10.98 13.84
CA PHE A 132 14.46 12.04 14.03
C PHE A 132 13.76 11.89 15.39
N ALA A 133 14.21 12.67 16.38
CA ALA A 133 13.72 12.60 17.75
C ALA A 133 12.18 12.73 17.91
N PRO A 134 11.46 13.58 17.14
CA PRO A 134 10.00 13.64 17.24
C PRO A 134 9.29 12.34 16.85
N PHE A 135 9.92 11.47 16.06
CA PHE A 135 9.40 10.14 15.73
C PHE A 135 9.90 9.04 16.66
N GLY A 136 10.52 9.42 17.79
CA GLY A 136 11.06 8.48 18.78
C GLY A 136 12.39 7.84 18.37
N GLY A 137 12.98 8.27 17.25
CA GLY A 137 14.29 7.77 16.81
C GLY A 137 14.29 6.24 16.62
N PRO A 138 15.26 5.50 17.18
CA PRO A 138 15.37 4.06 16.98
C PRO A 138 14.23 3.24 17.60
N THR A 139 13.59 3.72 18.66
CA THR A 139 12.50 3.01 19.35
C THR A 139 11.15 3.22 18.67
N GLY A 140 11.02 4.25 17.83
CA GLY A 140 9.76 4.59 17.19
C GLY A 140 8.71 5.15 18.16
N ILE A 141 7.43 5.02 17.81
CA ILE A 141 6.31 5.60 18.56
C ILE A 141 5.38 4.49 19.03
N GLU A 142 5.09 4.46 20.33
CA GLU A 142 4.07 3.60 20.94
C GLU A 142 2.86 4.43 21.38
N LEU A 143 1.66 3.95 21.07
CA LEU A 143 0.42 4.58 21.49
C LEU A 143 0.06 4.17 22.91
N LYS A 144 -0.31 5.15 23.73
CA LYS A 144 -0.86 4.86 25.06
C LYS A 144 -2.25 4.25 24.94
N PHE A 145 -2.56 3.27 25.80
CA PHE A 145 -3.90 2.65 25.86
C PHE A 145 -5.06 3.65 26.04
N GLN A 146 -4.79 4.84 26.58
CA GLN A 146 -5.77 5.91 26.72
C GLN A 146 -6.33 6.41 25.39
N VAL A 147 -5.53 6.38 24.32
CA VAL A 147 -5.94 6.76 22.96
C VAL A 147 -7.16 5.95 22.53
N TYR A 148 -7.21 4.66 22.84
CA TYR A 148 -8.32 3.78 22.46
C TYR A 148 -9.62 4.06 23.21
N LYS A 149 -9.58 4.77 24.36
CA LYS A 149 -10.80 5.13 25.10
C LYS A 149 -11.67 6.11 24.30
N ALA A 150 -11.07 6.99 23.51
CA ALA A 150 -11.80 7.92 22.64
C ALA A 150 -12.64 7.20 21.55
N TYR A 151 -12.33 5.92 21.28
CA TYR A 151 -13.02 5.08 20.31
C TYR A 151 -13.97 4.06 20.95
N GLY A 152 -14.21 4.17 22.26
CA GLY A 152 -15.05 3.21 23.01
C GLY A 152 -14.31 1.95 23.46
N GLY A 153 -12.98 1.91 23.33
CA GLY A 153 -12.13 0.78 23.73
C GLY A 153 -11.29 0.20 22.58
N ALA A 154 -10.33 -0.65 22.93
CA ALA A 154 -9.42 -1.26 21.96
C ALA A 154 -10.16 -2.15 20.95
N ALA A 155 -11.21 -2.88 21.39
CA ALA A 155 -11.97 -3.75 20.50
C ALA A 155 -12.71 -2.96 19.39
N GLN A 156 -13.33 -1.83 19.76
CA GLN A 156 -14.04 -0.93 18.85
C GLN A 156 -13.07 -0.24 17.90
N ALA A 157 -11.90 0.19 18.39
CA ALA A 157 -10.85 0.76 17.56
C ALA A 157 -10.35 -0.23 16.48
N LEU A 158 -10.23 -1.52 16.82
CA LEU A 158 -9.86 -2.55 15.86
C LEU A 158 -10.92 -2.73 14.76
N TRP A 159 -12.22 -2.70 15.12
CA TRP A 159 -13.30 -2.75 14.15
C TRP A 159 -13.36 -1.49 13.28
N LEU A 160 -13.14 -0.31 13.85
CA LEU A 160 -13.06 0.94 13.11
C LEU A 160 -11.94 0.90 12.07
N THR A 161 -10.76 0.43 12.47
CA THR A 161 -9.62 0.26 11.56
C THR A 161 -9.94 -0.75 10.46
N TYR A 162 -10.63 -1.84 10.81
CA TYR A 162 -11.08 -2.86 9.85
C TYR A 162 -12.04 -2.29 8.79
N TYR A 163 -13.08 -1.55 9.21
CA TYR A 163 -14.00 -0.91 8.27
C TYR A 163 -13.30 0.12 7.39
N THR A 164 -12.32 0.83 7.94
CA THR A 164 -11.56 1.84 7.20
C THR A 164 -10.68 1.19 6.12
N ILE A 165 -9.93 0.11 6.43
CA ILE A 165 -9.13 -0.58 5.41
C ILE A 165 -10.01 -1.22 4.33
N PHE A 166 -11.19 -1.73 4.71
CA PHE A 166 -12.15 -2.27 3.76
C PHE A 166 -12.66 -1.18 2.78
N ALA A 167 -12.98 0.01 3.31
CA ALA A 167 -13.33 1.15 2.47
C ALA A 167 -12.18 1.57 1.54
N LEU A 168 -10.93 1.57 2.02
CA LEU A 168 -9.76 1.87 1.20
C LEU A 168 -9.51 0.81 0.11
N ALA A 169 -9.79 -0.46 0.38
CA ALA A 169 -9.70 -1.53 -0.62
C ALA A 169 -10.71 -1.36 -1.76
N ILE A 170 -11.93 -0.90 -1.46
CA ILE A 170 -12.90 -0.54 -2.49
C ILE A 170 -12.42 0.71 -3.24
N LEU A 171 -11.96 1.73 -2.51
CA LEU A 171 -11.49 2.99 -3.08
C LEU A 171 -10.32 2.79 -4.05
N VAL A 172 -9.32 1.98 -3.71
CA VAL A 172 -8.16 1.74 -4.61
C VAL A 172 -8.58 1.13 -5.94
N VAL A 173 -9.57 0.24 -5.93
CA VAL A 173 -10.06 -0.42 -7.15
C VAL A 173 -10.81 0.58 -8.01
N LEU A 174 -11.64 1.42 -7.40
CA LEU A 174 -12.31 2.51 -8.10
C LEU A 174 -11.29 3.49 -8.71
N VAL A 175 -10.30 3.93 -7.94
CA VAL A 175 -9.23 4.83 -8.41
C VAL A 175 -8.47 4.20 -9.57
N SER A 176 -8.03 2.95 -9.43
CA SER A 176 -7.34 2.20 -10.48
C SER A 176 -8.18 2.08 -11.75
N PHE A 177 -9.48 1.82 -11.61
CA PHE A 177 -10.41 1.74 -12.74
C PHE A 177 -10.59 3.09 -13.46
N PHE A 178 -10.81 4.18 -12.72
CA PHE A 178 -10.95 5.51 -13.32
C PHE A 178 -9.67 5.97 -14.00
N ILE A 179 -8.51 5.71 -13.39
CA ILE A 179 -7.22 5.99 -14.02
C ILE A 179 -7.12 5.23 -15.33
N LYS A 180 -7.36 3.90 -15.34
CA LYS A 180 -7.27 3.07 -16.55
C LYS A 180 -8.13 3.59 -17.71
N GLN A 181 -9.31 4.15 -17.42
CA GLN A 181 -10.22 4.65 -18.47
C GLN A 181 -9.98 6.10 -18.87
N SER A 182 -9.23 6.85 -18.07
CA SER A 182 -8.97 8.26 -18.33
C SER A 182 -7.93 8.46 -19.44
N LYS A 183 -7.93 9.66 -20.04
CA LYS A 183 -6.84 10.09 -20.95
C LYS A 183 -5.48 10.05 -20.26
N PHE A 184 -5.46 10.31 -18.95
CA PHE A 184 -4.27 10.19 -18.13
C PHE A 184 -3.75 8.74 -18.14
N GLY A 185 -4.60 7.74 -17.88
CA GLY A 185 -4.20 6.33 -17.98
C GLY A 185 -3.73 5.91 -19.37
N LEU A 186 -4.35 6.45 -20.43
CA LEU A 186 -3.88 6.21 -21.81
C LEU A 186 -2.45 6.74 -22.01
N SER A 187 -2.15 7.92 -21.48
CA SER A 187 -0.79 8.49 -21.52
C SER A 187 0.23 7.64 -20.75
N LEU A 188 -0.18 7.04 -19.61
CA LEU A 188 0.68 6.13 -18.86
C LEU A 188 0.97 4.86 -19.67
N MET A 189 -0.07 4.27 -20.27
CA MET A 189 0.09 3.06 -21.10
C MET A 189 0.97 3.34 -22.32
N ALA A 190 0.88 4.51 -22.95
CA ALA A 190 1.79 4.91 -24.03
C ALA A 190 3.25 4.98 -23.55
N ILE A 191 3.49 5.57 -22.37
CA ILE A 191 4.83 5.61 -21.74
C ILE A 191 5.37 4.21 -21.47
N ARG A 192 4.50 3.27 -21.07
CA ARG A 192 4.89 1.88 -20.80
C ARG A 192 5.36 1.15 -22.05
N GLU A 193 4.74 1.41 -23.20
CA GLU A 193 5.12 0.77 -24.48
C GLU A 193 6.44 1.34 -25.00
N ASP A 194 6.54 2.67 -25.13
CA ASP A 194 7.76 3.36 -25.55
C ASP A 194 7.70 4.83 -25.10
N GLU A 195 8.55 5.19 -24.14
CA GLU A 195 8.56 6.53 -23.54
C GLU A 195 8.97 7.61 -24.55
N ASP A 196 9.94 7.33 -25.43
CA ASP A 196 10.45 8.31 -26.40
C ASP A 196 9.42 8.57 -27.50
N THR A 197 8.71 7.52 -27.93
CA THR A 197 7.59 7.62 -28.88
C THR A 197 6.41 8.36 -28.25
N ALA A 198 6.10 8.11 -26.97
CA ALA A 198 5.04 8.83 -26.27
C ALA A 198 5.33 10.35 -26.20
N GLU A 199 6.58 10.74 -26.00
CA GLU A 199 7.01 12.16 -26.02
C GLU A 199 6.80 12.80 -27.39
N VAL A 200 7.20 12.11 -28.47
CA VAL A 200 6.98 12.58 -29.85
C VAL A 200 5.49 12.74 -30.16
N MET A 201 4.64 11.88 -29.60
CA MET A 201 3.18 11.94 -29.73
C MET A 201 2.53 13.00 -28.80
N GLY A 202 3.34 13.81 -28.10
CA GLY A 202 2.88 14.97 -27.31
C GLY A 202 2.56 14.67 -25.85
N VAL A 203 2.94 13.49 -25.32
CA VAL A 203 2.77 13.18 -23.89
C VAL A 203 3.87 13.87 -23.08
N VAL A 204 3.49 14.68 -22.10
CA VAL A 204 4.44 15.27 -21.14
C VAL A 204 4.83 14.22 -20.09
N THR A 205 5.74 13.32 -20.44
CA THR A 205 6.07 12.12 -19.64
C THR A 205 6.56 12.44 -18.22
N PRO A 206 7.37 13.48 -17.93
CA PRO A 206 7.85 13.72 -16.57
C PRO A 206 6.70 14.05 -15.62
N ASN A 207 5.74 14.83 -16.10
CA ASN A 207 4.55 15.19 -15.32
C ASN A 207 3.60 14.00 -15.17
N ALA A 208 3.37 13.25 -16.25
CA ALA A 208 2.49 12.08 -16.21
C ALA A 208 2.99 11.03 -15.21
N LYS A 209 4.29 10.69 -15.26
CA LYS A 209 4.94 9.76 -14.32
C LYS A 209 4.88 10.28 -12.89
N THR A 210 5.14 11.58 -12.67
CA THR A 210 5.11 12.17 -11.31
C THR A 210 3.72 12.08 -10.71
N TRP A 211 2.67 12.41 -11.46
CA TRP A 211 1.30 12.28 -10.96
C TRP A 211 0.89 10.83 -10.75
N ALA A 212 1.34 9.89 -11.58
CA ALA A 212 1.10 8.46 -11.37
C ALA A 212 1.73 8.00 -10.04
N TYR A 213 2.93 8.49 -9.74
CA TYR A 213 3.63 8.19 -8.50
C TYR A 213 2.96 8.80 -7.26
N VAL A 214 2.45 10.03 -7.38
CA VAL A 214 1.67 10.67 -6.30
C VAL A 214 0.39 9.90 -6.01
N LEU A 215 -0.37 9.55 -7.06
CA LEU A 215 -1.62 8.80 -6.93
C LEU A 215 -1.39 7.40 -6.36
N SER A 216 -0.27 6.75 -6.70
CA SER A 216 0.08 5.45 -6.16
C SER A 216 0.58 5.50 -4.71
N ALA A 217 1.03 6.66 -4.22
CA ALA A 217 1.60 6.82 -2.88
C ALA A 217 0.58 7.14 -1.78
N ILE A 218 -0.51 7.84 -2.11
CA ILE A 218 -1.52 8.31 -1.13
C ILE A 218 -2.07 7.14 -0.30
N LEU A 219 -2.56 6.11 -0.97
CA LEU A 219 -3.26 5.00 -0.33
C LEU A 219 -2.32 4.15 0.54
N PRO A 220 -1.10 3.77 0.12
CA PRO A 220 -0.10 3.18 1.00
C PRO A 220 0.17 4.02 2.26
N GLY A 221 0.25 5.34 2.16
CA GLY A 221 0.43 6.22 3.31
C GLY A 221 -0.73 6.16 4.30
N MET A 222 -1.97 6.16 3.79
CA MET A 222 -3.17 5.96 4.62
C MET A 222 -3.18 4.58 5.31
N VAL A 223 -2.81 3.54 4.56
CA VAL A 223 -2.71 2.16 5.07
C VAL A 223 -1.67 2.04 6.18
N GLY A 224 -0.56 2.78 6.08
CA GLY A 224 0.47 2.86 7.12
C GLY A 224 -0.12 3.28 8.45
N VAL A 225 -0.88 4.37 8.48
CA VAL A 225 -1.54 4.86 9.69
C VAL A 225 -2.43 3.77 10.31
N LEU A 226 -3.24 3.12 9.50
CA LEU A 226 -4.18 2.10 9.97
C LEU A 226 -3.48 0.86 10.54
N PHE A 227 -2.42 0.38 9.88
CA PHE A 227 -1.69 -0.79 10.34
C PHE A 227 -1.00 -0.54 11.69
N PHE A 228 -0.29 0.59 11.82
CA PHE A 228 0.43 0.90 13.05
C PHE A 228 -0.51 1.33 14.18
N PHE A 229 -1.62 2.00 13.88
CA PHE A 229 -2.65 2.30 14.89
C PHE A 229 -3.27 1.02 15.46
N LYS A 230 -3.54 0.03 14.60
CA LYS A 230 -4.04 -1.29 15.01
C LYS A 230 -3.03 -2.02 15.90
N ASN A 231 -1.75 -1.98 15.55
CA ASN A 231 -0.71 -2.69 16.30
C ASN A 231 -0.29 -1.93 17.57
N GLY A 232 -0.54 -0.63 17.63
CA GLY A 232 -0.25 0.22 18.78
C GLY A 232 1.18 0.74 18.82
N ASN A 233 2.04 0.37 17.87
CA ASN A 233 3.40 0.87 17.75
C ASN A 233 3.81 1.03 16.28
N VAL A 234 4.82 1.86 16.04
CA VAL A 234 5.54 1.95 14.76
C VAL A 234 7.03 2.00 15.03
N GLU A 235 7.77 1.04 14.46
CA GLU A 235 9.22 0.92 14.61
C GLU A 235 9.93 1.02 13.26
N PRO A 236 11.15 1.59 13.18
CA PRO A 236 11.80 1.84 11.89
C PRO A 236 12.09 0.56 11.11
N GLY A 237 12.40 -0.52 11.84
CA GLY A 237 12.66 -1.84 11.28
C GLY A 237 11.46 -2.42 10.56
N ASP A 238 10.24 -2.23 11.10
CA ASP A 238 9.00 -2.73 10.51
C ASP A 238 8.38 -1.80 9.46
N ALA A 239 8.53 -0.48 9.64
CA ALA A 239 7.99 0.54 8.75
C ALA A 239 8.63 0.56 7.36
N PHE A 240 9.90 0.17 7.24
CA PHE A 240 10.70 0.29 6.01
C PHE A 240 11.24 -1.06 5.53
N ARG A 241 10.45 -2.14 5.71
CA ARG A 241 10.84 -3.51 5.32
C ARG A 241 10.82 -3.68 3.81
N LEU A 242 12.00 -3.69 3.20
CA LEU A 242 12.16 -3.93 1.76
C LEU A 242 11.53 -5.24 1.30
N HIS A 243 11.54 -6.28 2.14
CA HIS A 243 10.91 -7.57 1.82
C HIS A 243 9.43 -7.40 1.45
N PHE A 244 8.67 -6.56 2.15
CA PHE A 244 7.27 -6.31 1.86
C PHE A 244 7.06 -5.63 0.50
N SER A 245 7.97 -4.74 0.07
CA SER A 245 7.95 -4.19 -1.29
C SER A 245 8.14 -5.26 -2.36
N ILE A 246 9.03 -6.22 -2.12
CA ILE A 246 9.28 -7.33 -3.05
C ILE A 246 8.04 -8.23 -3.12
N GLU A 247 7.44 -8.60 -1.98
CA GLU A 247 6.20 -9.36 -1.95
C GLU A 247 5.09 -8.64 -2.74
N ASN A 248 4.97 -7.31 -2.58
CA ASN A 248 3.97 -6.52 -3.28
C ASN A 248 4.17 -6.51 -4.80
N LEU A 249 5.42 -6.44 -5.27
CA LEU A 249 5.74 -6.58 -6.69
C LEU A 249 5.32 -7.95 -7.23
N VAL A 250 5.62 -9.01 -6.48
CA VAL A 250 5.21 -10.38 -6.82
C VAL A 250 3.70 -10.49 -6.90
N MET A 251 2.95 -9.89 -5.96
CA MET A 251 1.48 -9.88 -6.00
C MET A 251 0.95 -9.23 -7.29
N VAL A 252 1.49 -8.08 -7.71
CA VAL A 252 1.06 -7.41 -8.95
C VAL A 252 1.41 -8.23 -10.19
N MET A 253 2.61 -8.80 -10.24
CA MET A 253 3.08 -9.59 -11.39
C MET A 253 2.32 -10.91 -11.53
N LEU A 254 2.10 -11.63 -10.43
CA LEU A 254 1.35 -12.89 -10.41
C LEU A 254 -0.11 -12.71 -10.85
N GLY A 255 -0.74 -11.61 -10.42
CA GLY A 255 -2.13 -11.33 -10.70
C GLY A 255 -2.41 -10.82 -12.10
N GLY A 256 -1.43 -10.18 -12.75
CA GLY A 256 -1.54 -9.59 -14.08
C GLY A 256 -1.42 -8.06 -14.06
N GLN A 257 -0.20 -7.58 -14.26
CA GLN A 257 0.15 -6.16 -14.28
C GLN A 257 -0.60 -5.37 -15.37
N GLY A 258 -1.06 -4.16 -15.03
CA GLY A 258 -1.81 -3.28 -15.95
C GLY A 258 -3.31 -3.62 -16.08
N THR A 259 -3.81 -4.57 -15.28
CA THR A 259 -5.25 -4.83 -15.14
C THR A 259 -5.77 -4.30 -13.80
N VAL A 260 -7.09 -4.10 -13.68
CA VAL A 260 -7.72 -3.67 -12.41
C VAL A 260 -7.92 -4.88 -11.49
N LEU A 261 -8.34 -6.01 -12.06
CA LEU A 261 -8.59 -7.27 -11.36
C LEU A 261 -7.30 -7.95 -10.88
N GLY A 262 -6.24 -7.89 -11.69
CA GLY A 262 -5.03 -8.69 -11.50
C GLY A 262 -4.39 -8.50 -10.13
N PRO A 263 -4.03 -7.27 -9.71
CA PRO A 263 -3.44 -7.04 -8.39
C PRO A 263 -4.29 -7.55 -7.23
N VAL A 264 -5.62 -7.54 -7.37
CA VAL A 264 -6.55 -8.06 -6.35
C VAL A 264 -6.43 -9.58 -6.26
N LEU A 265 -6.49 -10.28 -7.40
CA LEU A 265 -6.33 -11.74 -7.44
C LEU A 265 -4.94 -12.17 -6.97
N GLY A 266 -3.90 -11.44 -7.38
CA GLY A 266 -2.53 -11.68 -6.97
C GLY A 266 -2.31 -11.50 -5.47
N ALA A 267 -2.83 -10.42 -4.88
CA ALA A 267 -2.76 -10.17 -3.44
C ALA A 267 -3.53 -11.23 -2.63
N VAL A 268 -4.75 -11.57 -3.06
CA VAL A 268 -5.56 -12.61 -2.41
C VAL A 268 -4.87 -13.97 -2.51
N GLY A 269 -4.46 -14.37 -3.72
CA GLY A 269 -3.80 -15.64 -3.95
C GLY A 269 -2.50 -15.78 -3.17
N TYR A 270 -1.65 -14.75 -3.23
CA TYR A 270 -0.38 -14.73 -2.51
C TYR A 270 -0.58 -14.84 -1.00
N GLN A 271 -1.48 -14.04 -0.41
CA GLN A 271 -1.69 -14.09 1.04
C GLN A 271 -2.35 -15.37 1.52
N ARG A 272 -3.26 -15.96 0.73
CA ARG A 272 -3.84 -17.26 1.06
C ARG A 272 -2.81 -18.37 0.98
N LEU A 273 -1.94 -18.34 -0.04
CA LEU A 273 -0.84 -19.29 -0.17
C LEU A 273 0.16 -19.15 0.99
N ARG A 274 0.59 -17.92 1.29
CA ARG A 274 1.47 -17.63 2.42
C ARG A 274 0.88 -18.09 3.74
N GLY A 275 -0.40 -17.78 3.99
CA GLY A 275 -1.11 -18.25 5.18
C GLY A 275 -1.20 -19.78 5.27
N PHE A 276 -1.44 -20.46 4.15
CA PHE A 276 -1.46 -21.93 4.10
C PHE A 276 -0.09 -22.53 4.41
N LEU A 277 0.99 -21.99 3.84
CA LEU A 277 2.35 -22.49 4.08
C LEU A 277 2.80 -22.30 5.54
N LEU A 278 2.43 -21.19 6.18
CA LEU A 278 2.79 -20.89 7.57
C LEU A 278 1.98 -21.70 8.60
N THR A 279 0.77 -22.13 8.24
CA THR A 279 -0.13 -22.84 9.16
C THR A 279 -0.10 -24.36 8.99
N ASN A 280 0.28 -24.85 7.82
CA ASN A 280 0.30 -26.29 7.54
C ASN A 280 1.42 -26.99 8.33
N PRO A 281 1.12 -28.05 9.11
CA PRO A 281 2.11 -28.80 9.89
C PRO A 281 3.31 -29.30 9.07
N VAL A 282 3.10 -29.62 7.79
CA VAL A 282 4.15 -30.14 6.89
C VAL A 282 5.16 -29.04 6.54
N PHE A 283 4.68 -27.82 6.31
CA PHE A 283 5.49 -26.74 5.74
C PHE A 283 6.00 -25.74 6.77
N LYS A 284 5.35 -25.67 7.94
CA LYS A 284 5.69 -24.71 9.00
C LYS A 284 7.16 -24.77 9.45
N ASN A 285 7.79 -25.95 9.35
CA ASN A 285 9.17 -26.18 9.76
C ASN A 285 10.17 -26.25 8.60
N ILE A 286 9.78 -25.89 7.37
CA ILE A 286 10.71 -25.92 6.22
C ILE A 286 11.98 -25.11 6.50
N GLN A 287 11.83 -23.95 7.14
CA GLN A 287 12.95 -23.10 7.53
C GLN A 287 13.95 -23.81 8.46
N LEU A 288 13.48 -24.71 9.33
CA LEU A 288 14.34 -25.52 10.20
C LEU A 288 15.06 -26.59 9.38
N SER A 289 14.34 -27.25 8.46
CA SER A 289 14.94 -28.26 7.57
C SER A 289 16.00 -27.69 6.61
N VAL A 290 15.82 -26.45 6.15
CA VAL A 290 16.80 -25.75 5.29
C VAL A 290 17.96 -25.18 6.11
N ALA A 291 17.71 -24.77 7.36
CA ALA A 291 18.75 -24.34 8.30
C ALA A 291 19.55 -25.51 8.91
N GLY A 292 19.21 -26.76 8.58
CA GLY A 292 19.92 -27.96 9.01
C GLY A 292 19.64 -28.40 10.45
N ALA A 293 18.48 -28.03 11.01
CA ALA A 293 18.01 -28.49 12.32
C ALA A 293 17.03 -29.67 12.22
#